data_AF-A0A9D7SXS1-F1
#
_entry.id   AF-A0A9D7SXS1-F1
#
_cell.length_a   1.000
_cell.length_b   1.000
_cell.length_c   1.000
_cell.angle_alpha   90.00
_cell.angle_beta   90.00
_cell.angle_gamma   90.00
#
_symmetry.space_group_name_H-M   'P 1'
#
loop_
_entity.id
_entity.type
_entity.pdbx_description
1 polymer ?
#
loop_
_entity_poly.entity_id
_entity_poly.type
_entity_poly.pdbx_seq_one_letter_code
_entity_poly.pdbx_strand_id
1 'polypeptide(L)'
;MGDIESQFLSLFTVRKEGKYRTTDCSNFRLRFLKKDQIFSAFFEPPSDYHTGIYRITTVPTNQGGKRLYKSAVQQSRFDNLPSDDGNKLILEQHFANAEAVDKMVIQEVQLETLLTIWLTYEITETEHKSEILKAREEFYGLHVFEKEGLAQYLEKGFLFSSQFIIRFYALYRQIINQGDLRGEDLYREFCLRVRVMMDASGISRLITKPF
;
A
#
# COMPACT_ATOMS: atom_id res chain seq x y z
N MET A 1 -9.91 9.55 41.35
CA MET A 1 -8.53 9.51 40.86
C MET A 1 -8.62 9.50 39.34
N GLY A 2 -8.30 10.61 38.67
CA GLY A 2 -8.39 10.68 37.21
C GLY A 2 -7.21 9.95 36.63
N ASP A 3 -7.45 8.90 35.84
CA ASP A 3 -6.42 8.24 35.05
C ASP A 3 -5.78 9.28 34.12
N ILE A 4 -4.55 9.67 34.42
CA ILE A 4 -3.70 10.40 33.47
C ILE A 4 -3.24 9.35 32.45
N GLU A 5 -4.14 8.93 31.59
CA GLU A 5 -3.79 8.07 30.47
C GLU A 5 -3.09 8.94 29.44
N SER A 6 -1.86 8.55 29.07
CA SER A 6 -1.07 9.29 28.08
C SER A 6 -1.86 9.45 26.79
N GLN A 7 -1.98 10.69 26.30
CA GLN A 7 -2.60 11.00 25.01
C GLN A 7 -2.01 10.15 23.88
N PHE A 8 -0.71 9.84 23.97
CA PHE A 8 -0.03 8.95 23.02
C PHE A 8 -0.54 7.51 23.11
N LEU A 9 -0.68 6.97 24.32
CA LEU A 9 -1.17 5.59 24.53
C LEU A 9 -2.61 5.44 23.99
N SER A 10 -3.44 6.47 24.16
CA SER A 10 -4.83 6.49 23.67
C SER A 10 -4.96 6.36 22.14
N LEU A 11 -3.91 6.67 21.38
CA LEU A 11 -3.88 6.48 19.91
C LEU A 11 -3.75 5.00 19.51
N PHE A 12 -3.31 4.13 20.42
CA PHE A 12 -3.04 2.71 20.15
C PHE A 12 -4.00 1.76 20.90
N THR A 13 -4.62 2.21 22.00
CA THR A 13 -5.48 1.37 22.83
C THR A 13 -6.94 1.34 22.34
N VAL A 14 -7.38 0.20 21.81
CA VAL A 14 -8.80 -0.03 21.46
C VAL A 14 -9.63 -0.24 22.72
N ARG A 15 -10.65 0.59 22.95
CA ARG A 15 -11.57 0.42 24.10
C ARG A 15 -12.80 -0.40 23.71
N LYS A 16 -13.21 -1.31 24.60
CA LYS A 16 -14.36 -2.22 24.38
C LYS A 16 -15.73 -1.54 24.52
N GLU A 17 -15.79 -0.37 25.17
CA GLU A 17 -17.02 0.40 25.40
C GLU A 17 -16.86 1.90 25.06
N GLY A 18 -17.96 2.55 24.66
CA GLY A 18 -18.03 4.00 24.37
C GLY A 18 -17.88 4.41 22.89
N LYS A 19 -17.95 5.72 22.62
CA LYS A 19 -17.92 6.35 21.27
C LYS A 19 -16.58 6.15 20.52
N TYR A 20 -15.55 5.60 21.16
CA TYR A 20 -14.18 5.45 20.64
C TYR A 20 -13.76 3.97 20.54
N ARG A 21 -14.57 3.17 19.83
CA ARG A 21 -14.32 1.74 19.60
C ARG A 21 -13.15 1.48 18.62
N THR A 22 -12.68 2.50 17.92
CA THR A 22 -11.48 2.45 17.06
C THR A 22 -10.59 3.66 17.33
N THR A 23 -9.27 3.43 17.32
CA THR A 23 -8.28 4.51 17.50
C THR A 23 -7.90 5.15 16.17
N ASP A 24 -7.30 6.35 16.19
CA ASP A 24 -6.86 7.03 14.96
C ASP A 24 -5.83 6.18 14.19
N CYS A 25 -4.90 5.52 14.90
CA CYS A 25 -3.96 4.59 14.26
C CYS A 25 -4.65 3.33 13.71
N SER A 26 -5.70 2.82 14.37
CA SER A 26 -6.49 1.71 13.84
C SER A 26 -7.23 2.12 12.57
N ASN A 27 -7.82 3.32 12.54
CA ASN A 27 -8.48 3.87 11.35
C ASN A 27 -7.48 4.13 10.22
N PHE A 28 -6.27 4.60 10.52
CA PHE A 28 -5.20 4.76 9.55
C PHE A 28 -4.80 3.42 8.94
N ARG A 29 -4.55 2.39 9.76
CA ARG A 29 -4.23 1.04 9.26
C ARG A 29 -5.35 0.49 8.36
N LEU A 30 -6.62 0.73 8.71
CA LEU A 30 -7.76 0.32 7.89
C LEU A 30 -7.77 0.96 6.50
N ARG A 31 -7.09 2.09 6.27
CA ARG A 31 -6.95 2.68 4.93
C ARG A 31 -6.20 1.75 3.96
N PHE A 32 -5.24 0.98 4.46
CA PHE A 32 -4.50 0.02 3.63
C PHE A 32 -5.23 -1.32 3.52
N LEU A 33 -5.98 -1.72 4.54
CA LEU A 33 -6.64 -3.04 4.57
C LEU A 33 -7.97 -3.09 3.82
N LYS A 34 -8.74 -1.99 3.81
CA LYS A 34 -10.05 -1.98 3.18
C LYS A 34 -9.92 -1.76 1.68
N LYS A 35 -10.44 -2.70 0.89
CA LYS A 35 -10.43 -2.66 -0.59
C LYS A 35 -11.09 -1.40 -1.17
N ASP A 36 -12.01 -0.79 -0.42
CA ASP A 36 -12.73 0.44 -0.80
C ASP A 36 -11.93 1.74 -0.62
N GLN A 37 -10.68 1.63 -0.15
CA GLN A 37 -9.79 2.75 0.07
C GLN A 37 -8.68 2.75 -0.98
N ILE A 38 -8.33 3.91 -1.52
CA ILE A 38 -7.23 4.04 -2.49
C ILE A 38 -5.88 3.55 -1.94
N PHE A 39 -5.65 3.72 -0.63
CA PHE A 39 -4.45 3.25 0.06
C PHE A 39 -4.28 1.72 0.05
N SER A 40 -5.33 0.96 -0.29
CA SER A 40 -5.22 -0.49 -0.44
C SER A 40 -4.38 -0.94 -1.63
N ALA A 41 -4.10 -0.05 -2.59
CA ALA A 41 -3.16 -0.30 -3.68
C ALA A 41 -1.69 -0.15 -3.25
N PHE A 42 -1.41 0.46 -2.10
CA PHE A 42 -0.05 0.90 -1.75
C PHE A 42 0.97 -0.23 -1.65
N PHE A 43 0.56 -1.41 -1.17
CA PHE A 43 1.45 -2.56 -1.02
C PHE A 43 1.40 -3.54 -2.18
N GLU A 44 0.62 -3.25 -3.23
CA GLU A 44 0.53 -4.12 -4.39
C GLU A 44 1.85 -4.14 -5.19
N PRO A 45 2.14 -5.21 -5.94
CA PRO A 45 3.23 -5.22 -6.91
C PRO A 45 3.12 -4.05 -7.92
N PRO A 46 4.23 -3.66 -8.56
CA PRO A 46 4.20 -2.76 -9.72
C PRO A 46 3.30 -3.32 -10.83
N SER A 47 2.72 -2.45 -11.67
CA SER A 47 1.72 -2.85 -12.67
C SER A 47 2.23 -3.85 -13.71
N ASP A 48 3.54 -3.86 -13.94
CA ASP A 48 4.28 -4.72 -14.86
C ASP A 48 5.21 -5.72 -14.13
N TYR A 49 5.08 -5.87 -12.81
CA TYR A 49 6.00 -6.63 -11.95
C TYR A 49 7.48 -6.17 -12.02
N HIS A 50 7.71 -4.94 -12.49
CA HIS A 50 9.01 -4.32 -12.63
C HIS A 50 8.98 -2.90 -12.07
N THR A 51 8.76 -1.85 -12.86
CA THR A 51 8.80 -0.44 -12.39
C THR A 51 7.52 0.34 -12.69
N GLY A 52 6.51 -0.33 -13.25
CA GLY A 52 5.30 0.29 -13.76
C GLY A 52 4.44 0.94 -12.67
N ILE A 53 3.85 2.08 -13.04
CA ILE A 53 2.78 2.73 -12.30
C ILE A 53 1.44 2.29 -12.87
N TYR A 54 0.42 2.19 -12.02
CA TYR A 54 -0.93 1.93 -12.48
C TYR A 54 -1.54 3.15 -13.15
N ARG A 55 -2.25 2.95 -14.26
CA ARG A 55 -3.09 3.95 -14.94
C ARG A 55 -4.51 3.43 -15.02
N ILE A 56 -5.34 3.81 -14.06
CA ILE A 56 -6.68 3.24 -13.88
C ILE A 56 -7.74 4.19 -14.42
N THR A 57 -8.52 3.73 -15.40
CA THR A 57 -9.67 4.46 -15.96
C THR A 57 -11.01 3.83 -15.60
N THR A 58 -11.00 2.60 -15.10
CA THR A 58 -12.20 1.85 -14.70
C THR A 58 -11.97 1.16 -13.36
N VAL A 59 -12.90 1.30 -12.42
CA VAL A 59 -12.80 0.72 -11.08
C VAL A 59 -14.04 -0.14 -10.78
N PRO A 60 -13.87 -1.40 -10.33
CA PRO A 60 -14.98 -2.21 -9.86
C PRO A 60 -15.64 -1.58 -8.63
N THR A 61 -16.95 -1.73 -8.50
CA THR A 61 -17.71 -1.26 -7.33
C THR A 61 -18.35 -2.43 -6.59
N ASN A 62 -18.53 -2.26 -5.29
CA ASN A 62 -19.33 -3.19 -4.49
C ASN A 62 -20.83 -2.85 -4.57
N GLN A 63 -21.68 -3.69 -3.95
CA GLN A 63 -23.13 -3.47 -3.86
C GLN A 63 -23.53 -2.09 -3.28
N GLY A 64 -22.66 -1.47 -2.49
CA GLY A 64 -22.86 -0.13 -1.92
C GLY A 64 -22.35 1.02 -2.81
N GLY A 65 -21.97 0.75 -4.05
CA GLY A 65 -21.44 1.74 -4.99
C GLY A 65 -20.04 2.25 -4.66
N LYS A 66 -19.32 1.62 -3.73
CA LYS A 66 -17.97 2.04 -3.35
C LYS A 66 -16.92 1.47 -4.31
N ARG A 67 -15.96 2.32 -4.68
CA ARG A 67 -14.83 2.01 -5.57
C ARG A 67 -13.86 1.03 -4.91
N LEU A 68 -13.59 -0.11 -5.54
CA LEU A 68 -12.66 -1.14 -5.08
C LEU A 68 -11.30 -0.98 -5.75
N TYR A 69 -10.46 -0.09 -5.21
CA TYR A 69 -9.16 0.24 -5.80
C TYR A 69 -8.21 -0.97 -5.83
N LYS A 70 -8.17 -1.80 -4.77
CA LYS A 70 -7.36 -3.03 -4.74
C LYS A 70 -7.74 -3.98 -5.89
N SER A 71 -9.04 -4.16 -6.14
CA SER A 71 -9.52 -5.01 -7.22
C SER A 71 -9.16 -4.44 -8.60
N ALA A 72 -9.22 -3.12 -8.77
CA ALA A 72 -8.87 -2.46 -10.03
C ALA A 72 -7.39 -2.67 -10.40
N VAL A 73 -6.48 -2.49 -9.44
CA VAL A 73 -5.03 -2.67 -9.69
C VAL A 73 -4.66 -4.14 -9.92
N GLN A 74 -5.34 -5.07 -9.24
CA GLN A 74 -5.19 -6.51 -9.48
C GLN A 74 -5.65 -6.90 -10.89
N GLN A 75 -6.86 -6.49 -11.30
CA GLN A 75 -7.37 -6.76 -12.66
C GLN A 75 -6.44 -6.18 -13.72
N SER A 76 -6.04 -4.91 -13.57
CA SER A 76 -5.11 -4.25 -14.51
C SER A 76 -3.77 -4.98 -14.62
N ARG A 77 -3.30 -5.66 -13.57
CA ARG A 77 -2.05 -6.41 -13.57
C ARG A 77 -2.22 -7.79 -14.22
N PHE A 78 -3.32 -8.48 -13.94
CA PHE A 78 -3.58 -9.83 -14.44
C PHE A 78 -3.96 -9.85 -15.92
N ASP A 79 -4.62 -8.80 -16.42
CA ASP A 79 -4.95 -8.65 -17.84
C ASP A 79 -3.70 -8.57 -18.73
N ASN A 80 -2.55 -8.18 -18.15
CA ASN A 80 -1.26 -8.09 -18.85
C ASN A 80 -0.40 -9.36 -18.74
N LEU A 81 -0.85 -10.38 -18.01
CA LEU A 81 -0.10 -11.63 -17.83
C LEU A 81 -0.43 -12.67 -18.91
N PRO A 82 0.49 -13.62 -19.17
CA PRO A 82 0.17 -14.83 -19.90
C PRO A 82 -1.03 -15.54 -19.26
N SER A 83 -1.87 -16.16 -20.08
CA SER A 83 -3.17 -16.71 -19.64
C SER A 83 -3.05 -17.77 -18.54
N ASP A 84 -2.00 -18.57 -18.47
CA ASP A 84 -1.84 -19.59 -17.42
C ASP A 84 -1.61 -18.96 -16.03
N ASP A 85 -0.69 -17.99 -15.94
CA ASP A 85 -0.40 -17.29 -14.68
C ASP A 85 -1.55 -16.36 -14.29
N GLY A 86 -2.08 -15.62 -15.26
CA GLY A 86 -3.25 -14.76 -15.06
C GLY A 86 -4.44 -15.54 -14.51
N ASN A 87 -4.77 -16.69 -15.08
CA ASN A 87 -5.90 -17.50 -14.63
C ASN A 87 -5.71 -18.04 -13.20
N LYS A 88 -4.50 -18.47 -12.82
CA LYS A 88 -4.21 -18.93 -11.45
C LYS A 88 -4.43 -17.80 -10.43
N LEU A 89 -3.91 -16.60 -10.71
CA LEU A 89 -4.08 -15.45 -9.84
C LEU A 89 -5.53 -14.96 -9.79
N ILE A 90 -6.22 -14.97 -10.93
CA ILE A 90 -7.64 -14.61 -11.04
C ILE A 90 -8.50 -15.58 -10.21
N LEU A 91 -8.20 -16.89 -10.24
CA LEU A 91 -8.89 -17.88 -9.41
C LEU A 91 -8.68 -17.60 -7.91
N GLU A 92 -7.45 -17.40 -7.47
CA GLU A 92 -7.15 -16.99 -6.08
C GLU A 92 -7.90 -15.70 -5.69
N GLN A 93 -7.95 -14.74 -6.60
CA GLN A 93 -8.68 -13.49 -6.41
C GLN A 93 -10.19 -13.71 -6.34
N HIS A 94 -10.80 -14.54 -7.19
CA HIS A 94 -12.23 -14.82 -7.18
C HIS A 94 -12.70 -15.46 -5.88
N PHE A 95 -11.89 -16.37 -5.32
CA PHE A 95 -12.15 -16.90 -3.97
C PHE A 95 -12.07 -15.80 -2.89
N ALA A 96 -11.28 -14.75 -3.11
CA ALA A 96 -11.10 -13.65 -2.17
C ALA A 96 -12.04 -12.42 -2.39
N ASN A 97 -12.63 -12.25 -3.57
CA ASN A 97 -13.25 -11.00 -4.05
C ASN A 97 -14.67 -11.16 -4.64
N ALA A 98 -15.51 -12.05 -4.11
CA ALA A 98 -16.92 -12.23 -4.54
C ALA A 98 -17.86 -10.99 -4.35
N GLU A 99 -17.31 -9.81 -4.07
CA GLU A 99 -18.05 -8.60 -3.68
C GLU A 99 -18.22 -7.56 -4.81
N ALA A 100 -17.51 -7.70 -5.94
CA ALA A 100 -17.59 -6.76 -7.05
C ALA A 100 -18.83 -7.03 -7.92
N VAL A 101 -19.61 -5.98 -8.21
CA VAL A 101 -20.92 -6.11 -8.89
C VAL A 101 -20.97 -5.31 -10.19
N ASP A 102 -20.31 -4.16 -10.25
CA ASP A 102 -20.33 -3.29 -11.43
C ASP A 102 -18.95 -2.64 -11.69
N LYS A 103 -18.77 -2.00 -12.85
CA LYS A 103 -17.56 -1.25 -13.22
C LYS A 103 -17.91 0.22 -13.47
N MET A 104 -17.24 1.12 -12.76
CA MET A 104 -17.40 2.56 -12.93
C MET A 104 -16.24 3.14 -13.73
N VAL A 105 -16.54 3.90 -14.79
CA VAL A 105 -15.55 4.71 -15.50
C VAL A 105 -15.22 5.95 -14.67
N ILE A 106 -13.93 6.25 -14.52
CA ILE A 106 -13.42 7.39 -13.77
C ILE A 106 -12.38 8.16 -14.62
N GLN A 107 -12.03 9.36 -14.18
CA GLN A 107 -10.85 10.05 -14.70
C GLN A 107 -9.61 9.19 -14.45
N GLU A 108 -8.63 9.20 -15.38
CA GLU A 108 -7.39 8.43 -15.21
C GLU A 108 -6.73 8.76 -13.87
N VAL A 109 -6.51 7.73 -13.07
CA VAL A 109 -5.78 7.81 -11.81
C VAL A 109 -4.45 7.10 -11.94
N GLN A 110 -3.39 7.80 -11.55
CA GLN A 110 -2.05 7.22 -11.46
C GLN A 110 -1.78 6.77 -10.03
N LEU A 111 -1.46 5.49 -9.84
CA LEU A 111 -1.17 4.92 -8.53
C LEU A 111 0.24 4.32 -8.54
N GLU A 112 1.11 4.89 -7.71
CA GLU A 112 2.39 4.28 -7.35
C GLU A 112 2.22 3.34 -6.17
N THR A 113 3.00 2.27 -6.10
CA THR A 113 3.05 1.39 -4.92
C THR A 113 4.37 1.56 -4.17
N LEU A 114 4.46 1.02 -2.96
CA LEU A 114 5.69 0.99 -2.18
C LEU A 114 6.84 0.36 -2.97
N LEU A 115 6.57 -0.72 -3.70
CA LEU A 115 7.56 -1.39 -4.54
C LEU A 115 7.94 -0.56 -5.75
N THR A 116 6.98 0.10 -6.43
CA THR A 116 7.29 1.04 -7.52
C THR A 116 8.20 2.16 -7.02
N ILE A 117 7.91 2.75 -5.85
CA ILE A 117 8.75 3.78 -5.23
C ILE A 117 10.13 3.19 -4.90
N TRP A 118 10.19 2.02 -4.25
CA TRP A 118 11.44 1.37 -3.84
C TRP A 118 12.34 1.00 -5.02
N LEU A 119 11.77 0.66 -6.18
CA LEU A 119 12.51 0.30 -7.40
C LEU A 119 12.98 1.53 -8.19
N THR A 120 12.29 2.67 -8.08
CA THR A 120 12.54 3.85 -8.91
C THR A 120 13.14 5.05 -8.19
N TYR A 121 13.15 5.07 -6.85
CA TYR A 121 13.75 6.18 -6.12
C TYR A 121 15.27 6.26 -6.37
N GLU A 122 15.78 7.49 -6.37
CA GLU A 122 17.19 7.78 -6.53
C GLU A 122 17.95 7.40 -5.25
N ILE A 123 18.87 6.43 -5.37
CA ILE A 123 19.70 5.99 -4.25
C ILE A 123 20.85 6.98 -4.09
N THR A 124 20.78 7.80 -3.07
CA THR A 124 21.89 8.68 -2.67
C THR A 124 23.07 7.82 -2.18
N GLU A 125 24.31 8.35 -2.16
CA GLU A 125 25.49 7.58 -1.69
C GLU A 125 25.35 7.18 -0.22
N THR A 126 24.68 6.06 -0.01
CA THR A 126 24.45 5.41 1.28
C THR A 126 25.36 4.19 1.38
N GLU A 127 25.77 3.86 2.60
CA GLU A 127 26.53 2.65 2.93
C GLU A 127 25.87 1.36 2.38
N HIS A 128 24.54 1.39 2.20
CA HIS A 128 23.72 0.25 1.78
C HIS A 128 23.40 0.21 0.28
N LYS A 129 23.95 1.12 -0.53
CA LYS A 129 23.62 1.21 -1.96
C LYS A 129 23.82 -0.10 -2.72
N SER A 130 24.93 -0.81 -2.46
CA SER A 130 25.21 -2.10 -3.10
C SER A 130 24.20 -3.19 -2.72
N GLU A 131 23.82 -3.27 -1.44
CA GLU A 131 22.81 -4.21 -0.93
C GLU A 131 21.44 -3.94 -1.57
N ILE A 132 21.05 -2.67 -1.67
CA ILE A 132 19.78 -2.26 -2.28
C ILE A 132 19.76 -2.63 -3.76
N LEU A 133 20.81 -2.32 -4.51
CA LEU A 133 20.90 -2.67 -5.93
C LEU A 133 20.85 -4.18 -6.14
N LYS A 134 21.55 -4.96 -5.31
CA LYS A 134 21.50 -6.43 -5.37
C LYS A 134 20.08 -6.95 -5.12
N ALA A 135 19.39 -6.44 -4.11
CA ALA A 135 18.01 -6.85 -3.85
C ALA A 135 17.04 -6.46 -4.97
N ARG A 136 17.29 -5.34 -5.69
CA ARG A 136 16.48 -4.99 -6.88
C ARG A 136 16.68 -6.01 -8.01
N GLU A 137 17.92 -6.44 -8.25
CA GLU A 137 18.21 -7.49 -9.24
C GLU A 137 17.57 -8.83 -8.86
N GLU A 138 17.65 -9.21 -7.58
CA GLU A 138 16.99 -10.41 -7.07
C GLU A 138 15.46 -10.32 -7.21
N PHE A 139 14.87 -9.16 -6.89
CA PHE A 139 13.44 -8.91 -7.12
C PHE A 139 13.05 -9.10 -8.58
N TYR A 140 13.87 -8.64 -9.54
CA TYR A 140 13.58 -8.81 -10.96
C TYR A 140 13.60 -10.27 -11.41
N GLY A 141 14.45 -11.09 -10.79
CA GLY A 141 14.52 -12.54 -11.03
C GLY A 141 13.37 -13.36 -10.44
N LEU A 142 12.58 -12.80 -9.52
CA LEU A 142 11.44 -13.49 -8.92
C LEU A 142 10.33 -13.78 -9.93
N HIS A 143 9.70 -14.94 -9.77
CA HIS A 143 8.46 -15.27 -10.44
C HIS A 143 7.31 -14.35 -9.98
N VAL A 144 6.28 -14.21 -10.83
CA VAL A 144 5.09 -13.40 -10.55
C VAL A 144 4.44 -13.75 -9.21
N PHE A 145 4.25 -15.04 -8.92
CA PHE A 145 3.70 -15.52 -7.64
C PHE A 145 4.56 -15.12 -6.42
N GLU A 146 5.87 -15.11 -6.56
CA GLU A 146 6.78 -14.72 -5.48
C GLU A 146 6.70 -13.21 -5.22
N LYS A 147 6.52 -12.41 -6.27
CA LYS A 147 6.29 -10.96 -6.16
C LYS A 147 4.95 -10.65 -5.47
N GLU A 148 3.90 -11.41 -5.78
CA GLU A 148 2.61 -11.34 -5.07
C GLU A 148 2.76 -11.70 -3.58
N GLY A 149 3.45 -12.80 -3.29
CA GLY A 149 3.73 -13.23 -1.92
C GLY A 149 4.55 -12.19 -1.13
N LEU A 150 5.57 -11.62 -1.76
CA LEU A 150 6.38 -10.55 -1.16
C LEU A 150 5.54 -9.30 -0.86
N ALA A 151 4.72 -8.86 -1.82
CA ALA A 151 3.82 -7.72 -1.62
C ALA A 151 2.89 -7.92 -0.41
N GLN A 152 2.29 -9.11 -0.29
CA GLN A 152 1.46 -9.47 0.87
C GLN A 152 2.28 -9.53 2.16
N TYR A 153 3.48 -10.10 2.12
CA TYR A 153 4.39 -10.15 3.26
C TYR A 153 4.75 -8.73 3.73
N LEU A 154 5.09 -7.82 2.82
CA LEU A 154 5.37 -6.42 3.13
C LEU A 154 4.13 -5.72 3.68
N GLU A 155 2.94 -5.92 3.12
CA GLU A 155 1.69 -5.38 3.67
C GLU A 155 1.53 -5.78 5.13
N LYS A 156 1.66 -7.08 5.45
CA LYS A 156 1.51 -7.54 6.84
C LYS A 156 2.64 -7.07 7.74
N GLY A 157 3.88 -7.16 7.28
CA GLY A 157 5.06 -6.76 8.04
C GLY A 157 5.03 -5.28 8.41
N PHE A 158 4.71 -4.41 7.45
CA PHE A 158 4.60 -2.97 7.69
C PHE A 158 3.41 -2.62 8.59
N LEU A 159 2.23 -3.19 8.34
CA LEU A 159 1.01 -2.77 9.03
C LEU A 159 0.86 -3.31 10.46
N PHE A 160 1.47 -4.45 10.78
CA PHE A 160 1.26 -5.14 12.06
C PHE A 160 2.51 -5.27 12.91
N SER A 161 3.70 -5.32 12.30
CA SER A 161 4.92 -5.76 13.00
C SER A 161 6.06 -4.76 12.92
N SER A 162 5.85 -3.61 12.29
CA SER A 162 6.91 -2.67 11.97
C SER A 162 6.68 -1.29 12.57
N GLN A 163 7.77 -0.68 13.07
CA GLN A 163 7.77 0.73 13.47
C GLN A 163 7.43 1.69 12.31
N PHE A 164 7.53 1.25 11.05
CA PHE A 164 7.21 2.08 9.90
C PHE A 164 5.73 2.47 9.81
N ILE A 165 4.82 1.72 10.43
CA ILE A 165 3.41 2.15 10.53
C ILE A 165 3.26 3.48 11.26
N ILE A 166 4.09 3.73 12.29
CA ILE A 166 4.08 4.99 13.05
C ILE A 166 4.60 6.12 12.17
N ARG A 167 5.65 5.85 11.38
CA ARG A 167 6.21 6.83 10.43
C ARG A 167 5.20 7.20 9.32
N PHE A 168 4.54 6.20 8.74
CA PHE A 168 3.48 6.41 7.76
C PHE A 168 2.30 7.19 8.36
N TYR A 169 1.92 6.88 9.60
CA TYR A 169 0.88 7.63 10.30
C TYR A 169 1.29 9.08 10.54
N ALA A 170 2.52 9.34 11.02
CA ALA A 170 3.01 10.69 11.25
C ALA A 170 3.04 11.52 9.94
N LEU A 171 3.52 10.92 8.85
CA LEU A 171 3.53 11.53 7.52
C LEU A 171 2.12 11.82 7.02
N TYR A 172 1.20 10.86 7.17
CA TYR A 172 -0.22 11.07 6.86
C TYR A 172 -0.82 12.23 7.66
N ARG A 173 -0.56 12.30 8.97
CA ARG A 173 -1.01 13.41 9.84
C ARG A 173 -0.42 14.75 9.43
N GLN A 174 0.84 14.79 9.01
CA GLN A 174 1.48 16.01 8.52
C GLN A 174 0.79 16.53 7.26
N ILE A 175 0.51 15.65 6.29
CA ILE A 175 -0.15 16.04 5.03
C ILE A 175 -1.54 16.64 5.30
N ILE A 176 -2.38 15.94 6.07
CA ILE A 176 -3.76 16.41 6.34
C ILE A 176 -3.81 17.65 7.23
N ASN A 177 -2.76 17.94 8.00
CA ASN A 177 -2.67 19.16 8.80
C ASN A 177 -2.19 20.36 7.98
N GLN A 178 -1.52 20.13 6.84
CA GLN A 178 -0.97 21.17 5.97
C GLN A 178 -1.94 21.61 4.86
N GLY A 179 -3.00 20.85 4.60
CA GLY A 179 -3.98 21.20 3.58
C GLY A 179 -5.18 20.25 3.55
N ASP A 180 -6.14 20.56 2.68
CA ASP A 180 -7.42 19.85 2.57
C ASP A 180 -7.40 18.73 1.52
N LEU A 181 -6.25 18.06 1.35
CA LEU A 181 -6.08 16.98 0.37
C LEU A 181 -6.95 15.76 0.73
N ARG A 182 -7.62 15.20 -0.28
CA ARG A 182 -8.52 14.04 -0.12
C ARG A 182 -8.33 13.04 -1.27
N GLY A 183 -8.75 11.80 -1.03
CA GLY A 183 -8.79 10.76 -2.07
C GLY A 183 -7.45 10.57 -2.77
N GLU A 184 -7.45 10.79 -4.08
CA GLU A 184 -6.32 10.57 -5.00
C GLU A 184 -5.19 11.56 -4.79
N ASP A 185 -5.48 12.83 -4.52
CA ASP A 185 -4.44 13.84 -4.28
C ASP A 185 -3.71 13.58 -2.96
N LEU A 186 -4.46 13.16 -1.92
CA LEU A 186 -3.88 12.73 -0.65
C LEU A 186 -2.98 11.50 -0.81
N TYR A 187 -3.40 10.54 -1.64
CA TYR A 187 -2.60 9.35 -1.93
C TYR A 187 -1.32 9.70 -2.68
N ARG A 188 -1.41 10.57 -3.70
CA ARG A 188 -0.25 11.02 -4.48
C ARG A 188 0.77 11.74 -3.61
N GLU A 189 0.33 12.68 -2.79
CA GLU A 189 1.21 13.40 -1.85
C GLU A 189 1.84 12.43 -0.83
N PHE A 190 1.08 11.44 -0.34
CA PHE A 190 1.60 10.40 0.53
C PHE A 190 2.74 9.61 -0.13
N CYS A 191 2.55 9.13 -1.36
CA CYS A 191 3.58 8.42 -2.12
C CYS A 191 4.83 9.28 -2.37
N LEU A 192 4.64 10.56 -2.71
CA LEU A 192 5.75 11.50 -2.91
C LEU A 192 6.58 11.67 -1.64
N ARG A 193 5.93 11.85 -0.49
CA ARG A 193 6.63 11.98 0.80
C ARG A 193 7.34 10.68 1.21
N VAL A 194 6.74 9.51 0.93
CA VAL A 194 7.39 8.21 1.13
C VAL A 194 8.66 8.08 0.27
N ARG A 195 8.60 8.52 -0.99
CA ARG A 195 9.77 8.53 -1.88
C ARG A 195 10.91 9.36 -1.32
N VAL A 196 10.62 10.58 -0.87
CA VAL A 196 11.63 11.49 -0.31
C VAL A 196 12.28 10.92 0.96
N MET A 197 11.52 10.22 1.80
CA MET A 197 12.04 9.64 3.04
C MET A 197 12.65 8.24 2.89
N MET A 198 12.63 7.65 1.69
CA MET A 198 12.91 6.23 1.46
C MET A 198 14.27 5.78 2.06
N ASP A 199 15.33 6.54 1.78
CA ASP A 199 16.67 6.32 2.32
C ASP A 199 16.78 6.75 3.79
N ALA A 200 16.47 8.02 4.06
CA ALA A 200 16.66 8.63 5.38
C ALA A 200 15.90 7.93 6.51
N SER A 201 14.81 7.23 6.18
CA SER A 201 14.01 6.49 7.16
C SER A 201 14.39 5.02 7.33
N GLY A 202 15.23 4.47 6.44
CA GLY A 202 15.58 3.05 6.44
C GLY A 202 14.49 2.13 5.87
N ILE A 203 13.45 2.67 5.23
CA ILE A 203 12.41 1.85 4.54
C ILE A 203 13.08 1.00 3.46
N SER A 204 13.97 1.59 2.66
CA SER A 204 14.63 0.84 1.59
C SER A 204 15.39 -0.36 2.13
N ARG A 205 16.14 -0.18 3.21
CA ARG A 205 16.87 -1.26 3.88
C ARG A 205 15.94 -2.32 4.46
N LEU A 206 14.77 -1.95 4.97
CA LEU A 206 13.80 -2.95 5.44
C LEU A 206 13.32 -3.83 4.29
N ILE A 207 13.07 -3.26 3.12
CA ILE A 207 12.64 -3.99 1.92
C ILE A 207 13.78 -4.82 1.31
N THR A 208 15.04 -4.42 1.52
CA THR A 208 16.24 -5.19 1.10
C THR A 208 16.47 -6.46 1.92
N LYS A 209 16.21 -6.43 3.24
CA LYS A 209 16.45 -7.57 4.16
C LYS A 209 15.63 -8.87 3.98
N PRO A 210 14.44 -8.91 3.35
CA PRO A 210 13.81 -10.18 3.00
C PRO A 210 14.59 -11.01 1.98
N PHE A 211 15.64 -10.45 1.37
CA PHE A 211 16.54 -11.06 0.40
C PHE A 211 17.92 -11.34 1.00
#